data_AF-A0A927PBQ0-F1
#
_entry.id   AF-A0A927PBQ0-F1
#
_cell.length_a   1.000
_cell.length_b   1.000
_cell.length_c   1.000
_cell.angle_alpha   90.00
_cell.angle_beta   90.00
_cell.angle_gamma   90.00
#
_symmetry.space_group_name_H-M   'P 1'
#
loop_
_entity.id
_entity.type
_entity.pdbx_description
1 polymer ?
#
loop_
_entity_poly.entity_id
_entity_poly.type
_entity_poly.pdbx_seq_one_letter_code
_entity_poly.pdbx_strand_id
1 'polypeptide(L)'
;MKRILSLTLLLVMLCMCVPGHALIERNEYLDVAFTCLEKGNPFLERYNELTGADIQPIVDCGVPYFFGGQNVDNLFKVMKLREDSTYGKTGEKQLVGFDCIGFTRWIQDEVGDKRSPSLYDMLNKWGQYGKYMLNDLKEETDFTKVAQQLQIGDFLVGNIKGRHILMFMGTLRDYGYTEDTAGDLGEYLDYPLFINCGNDPNYIARTQKYLEENDKAYADPNRGGVTVSIAGLTYEGAPHMRDDGAKPFYYYDLNGYQVSVYDLTVATSFRYWRTVESDKTR
;
A
#
# COMPACT_ATOMS: atom_id res chain seq x y z
N MET A 1 38.48 10.29 -39.63
CA MET A 1 37.16 9.64 -39.85
C MET A 1 36.88 8.50 -38.87
N LYS A 2 37.75 7.49 -38.70
CA LYS A 2 37.50 6.36 -37.78
C LYS A 2 37.23 6.77 -36.32
N ARG A 3 37.98 7.74 -35.77
CA ARG A 3 37.80 8.21 -34.37
C ARG A 3 36.49 8.95 -34.10
N ILE A 4 35.95 9.64 -35.11
CA ILE A 4 34.67 10.37 -34.97
C ILE A 4 33.52 9.36 -34.99
N LEU A 5 33.57 8.38 -35.90
CA LEU A 5 32.58 7.31 -36.00
C LEU A 5 32.51 6.45 -34.72
N SER A 6 33.65 6.18 -34.08
CA SER A 6 33.72 5.46 -32.80
C SER A 6 33.11 6.25 -31.64
N LEU A 7 33.26 7.57 -31.61
CA LEU A 7 32.64 8.41 -30.58
C LEU A 7 31.12 8.49 -30.78
N THR A 8 30.64 8.58 -32.02
CA THR A 8 29.20 8.59 -32.30
C THR A 8 28.54 7.25 -31.98
N LEU A 9 29.22 6.12 -32.25
CA LEU A 9 28.71 4.80 -31.87
C LEU A 9 28.67 4.59 -30.35
N LEU A 10 29.65 5.11 -29.62
CA LEU A 10 29.68 5.05 -28.15
C LEU A 10 28.57 5.91 -27.53
N LEU A 11 28.30 7.09 -28.11
CA LEU A 11 27.21 7.97 -27.69
C LEU A 11 25.83 7.39 -28.00
N VAL A 12 25.67 6.75 -29.17
CA VAL A 12 24.42 6.08 -29.57
C VAL A 12 24.20 4.80 -28.74
N MET A 13 25.24 4.05 -28.39
CA MET A 13 25.10 2.93 -27.43
C MET A 13 24.79 3.41 -26.00
N LEU A 14 25.36 4.55 -25.55
CA LEU A 14 24.97 5.14 -24.26
C LEU A 14 23.50 5.61 -24.26
N CYS A 15 22.97 6.05 -25.40
CA CYS A 15 21.58 6.45 -25.55
C CYS A 15 20.61 5.28 -25.81
N MET A 16 21.09 4.08 -26.14
CA MET A 16 20.24 2.92 -26.49
C MET A 16 20.17 1.83 -25.42
N CYS A 17 20.77 2.03 -24.23
CA CYS A 17 20.86 1.01 -23.19
C CYS A 17 20.10 1.36 -21.89
N VAL A 18 18.93 1.99 -21.94
CA VAL A 18 17.87 1.76 -20.94
C VAL A 18 16.55 2.15 -21.62
N PRO A 19 15.54 1.26 -21.76
CA PRO A 19 14.17 1.76 -21.87
C PRO A 19 13.91 2.49 -20.55
N GLY A 20 14.00 3.82 -20.57
CA GLY A 20 13.81 4.68 -19.42
C GLY A 20 12.39 4.53 -18.89
N HIS A 21 12.17 3.51 -18.09
CA HIS A 21 11.07 3.48 -17.15
C HIS A 21 11.47 4.48 -16.08
N ALA A 22 10.66 5.51 -15.88
CA ALA A 22 10.92 6.50 -14.85
C ALA A 22 10.88 5.77 -13.51
N LEU A 23 11.97 5.86 -12.75
CA LEU A 23 11.99 5.40 -11.36
C LEU A 23 11.04 6.28 -10.54
N ILE A 24 10.63 5.78 -9.38
CA ILE A 24 9.75 6.49 -8.47
C ILE A 24 10.33 7.87 -8.15
N GLU A 25 9.53 8.90 -8.36
CA GLU A 25 9.85 10.27 -7.97
C GLU A 25 9.30 10.56 -6.58
N ARG A 26 9.88 11.55 -5.90
CA ARG A 26 9.40 11.98 -4.60
C ARG A 26 7.95 12.48 -4.72
N ASN A 27 7.08 11.99 -3.83
CA ASN A 27 5.67 12.30 -3.80
C ASN A 27 5.18 12.49 -2.35
N GLU A 28 4.43 13.54 -2.09
CA GLU A 28 3.96 13.89 -0.73
C GLU A 28 3.06 12.83 -0.09
N TYR A 29 2.24 12.11 -0.87
CA TYR A 29 1.41 11.03 -0.34
C TYR A 29 2.27 9.86 0.12
N LEU A 30 3.33 9.51 -0.62
CA LEU A 30 4.28 8.48 -0.22
C LEU A 30 5.13 8.92 0.96
N ASP A 31 5.57 10.19 0.98
CA ASP A 31 6.33 10.75 2.10
C ASP A 31 5.59 10.54 3.41
N VAL A 32 4.28 10.81 3.44
CA VAL A 32 3.44 10.59 4.62
C VAL A 32 3.19 9.10 4.84
N ALA A 33 2.71 8.38 3.82
CA ALA A 33 2.29 6.99 3.96
C ALA A 33 3.43 6.07 4.43
N PHE A 34 4.67 6.32 4.00
CA PHE A 34 5.82 5.50 4.35
C PHE A 34 6.32 5.71 5.77
N THR A 35 6.03 6.85 6.42
CA THR A 35 6.31 6.99 7.86
C THR A 35 5.52 5.99 8.71
N CYS A 36 4.43 5.42 8.17
CA CYS A 36 3.64 4.39 8.85
C CYS A 36 4.17 2.95 8.66
N LEU A 37 5.09 2.72 7.74
CA LEU A 37 5.69 1.40 7.54
C LEU A 37 6.67 1.08 8.66
N GLU A 38 6.94 -0.21 8.87
CA GLU A 38 7.96 -0.63 9.82
C GLU A 38 9.38 -0.29 9.38
N LYS A 39 10.27 -0.28 10.36
CA LYS A 39 11.71 -0.15 10.11
C LYS A 39 12.25 -1.35 9.33
N GLY A 40 13.07 -1.06 8.33
CA GLY A 40 13.60 -2.07 7.42
C GLY A 40 12.62 -2.48 6.32
N ASN A 41 11.51 -1.75 6.13
CA ASN A 41 10.60 -2.03 5.03
C ASN A 41 11.30 -1.75 3.69
N PRO A 42 11.32 -2.70 2.74
CA PRO A 42 12.15 -2.58 1.54
C PRO A 42 11.63 -1.52 0.55
N PHE A 43 10.34 -1.19 0.56
CA PHE A 43 9.79 -0.11 -0.27
C PHE A 43 10.20 1.26 0.24
N LEU A 44 10.14 1.45 1.57
CA LEU A 44 10.60 2.67 2.22
C LEU A 44 12.10 2.88 2.00
N GLU A 45 12.93 1.84 2.20
CA GLU A 45 14.38 1.93 2.00
C GLU A 45 14.72 2.32 0.56
N ARG A 46 14.15 1.61 -0.43
CA ARG A 46 14.37 1.93 -1.85
C ARG A 46 13.86 3.32 -2.23
N TYR A 47 12.71 3.72 -1.73
CA TYR A 47 12.20 5.06 -1.97
C TYR A 47 13.14 6.14 -1.44
N ASN A 48 13.65 5.96 -0.21
CA ASN A 48 14.64 6.87 0.37
C ASN A 48 15.94 6.91 -0.46
N GLU A 49 16.43 5.75 -0.92
CA GLU A 49 17.63 5.64 -1.75
C GLU A 49 17.45 6.34 -3.11
N LEU A 50 16.29 6.16 -3.75
CA LEU A 50 16.00 6.70 -5.08
C LEU A 50 15.69 8.20 -5.06
N THR A 51 15.02 8.68 -4.01
CA THR A 51 14.49 10.06 -3.96
C THR A 51 15.25 10.99 -3.02
N GLY A 52 16.06 10.45 -2.10
CA GLY A 52 16.71 11.22 -1.04
C GLY A 52 15.75 11.78 0.00
N ALA A 53 14.54 11.23 0.15
CA ALA A 53 13.51 11.74 1.06
C ALA A 53 13.85 11.60 2.55
N ASP A 54 14.70 10.63 2.93
CA ASP A 54 15.12 10.32 4.32
C ASP A 54 13.94 10.17 5.30
N ILE A 55 12.89 9.49 4.86
CA ILE A 55 11.72 9.22 5.67
C ILE A 55 12.06 8.18 6.74
N GLN A 56 11.66 8.47 7.97
CA GLN A 56 11.83 7.58 9.11
C GLN A 56 10.46 7.06 9.56
N PRO A 57 10.35 5.76 9.91
CA PRO A 57 9.17 5.22 10.56
C PRO A 57 8.84 5.99 11.83
N ILE A 58 7.55 6.29 12.07
CA ILE A 58 7.12 6.88 13.34
C ILE A 58 7.26 5.90 14.52
N VAL A 59 7.29 4.60 14.22
CA VAL A 59 7.53 3.53 15.19
C VAL A 59 8.20 2.33 14.49
N ASP A 60 9.16 1.70 15.16
CA ASP A 60 9.94 0.60 14.58
C ASP A 60 9.06 -0.59 14.13
N CYS A 61 7.94 -0.86 14.81
CA CYS A 61 7.04 -1.96 14.45
C CYS A 61 6.08 -1.66 13.28
N GLY A 62 6.06 -0.43 12.78
CA GLY A 62 5.02 0.08 11.88
C GLY A 62 3.71 0.40 12.60
N VAL A 63 2.85 1.18 11.96
CA VAL A 63 1.55 1.57 12.53
C VAL A 63 0.59 0.37 12.49
N PRO A 64 0.08 -0.10 13.64
CA PRO A 64 -0.76 -1.28 13.68
C PRO A 64 -2.17 -1.00 13.16
N TYR A 65 -2.90 -2.07 12.88
CA TYR A 65 -4.30 -2.00 12.56
C TYR A 65 -5.12 -1.90 13.84
N PHE A 66 -6.08 -0.97 13.90
CA PHE A 66 -7.04 -0.88 14.99
C PHE A 66 -8.42 -0.55 14.42
N PHE A 67 -9.42 -1.40 14.67
CA PHE A 67 -10.76 -1.20 14.12
C PHE A 67 -11.40 0.10 14.65
N GLY A 68 -11.78 1.01 13.74
CA GLY A 68 -12.25 2.35 14.07
C GLY A 68 -11.12 3.37 14.36
N GLY A 69 -9.86 3.00 14.10
CA GLY A 69 -8.69 3.84 14.33
C GLY A 69 -8.61 5.00 13.34
N GLN A 70 -8.97 6.21 13.77
CA GLN A 70 -8.93 7.42 12.95
C GLN A 70 -8.40 8.65 13.69
N ASN A 71 -8.14 8.53 15.00
CA ASN A 71 -7.70 9.65 15.82
C ASN A 71 -6.21 9.56 16.10
N VAL A 72 -5.45 10.46 15.45
CA VAL A 72 -3.99 10.56 15.54
C VAL A 72 -3.52 10.75 16.99
N ASP A 73 -4.27 11.50 17.81
CA ASP A 73 -3.92 11.75 19.21
C ASP A 73 -3.90 10.47 20.06
N ASN A 74 -4.53 9.40 19.57
CA ASN A 74 -4.59 8.12 20.26
C ASN A 74 -3.59 7.09 19.74
N LEU A 75 -2.85 7.37 18.67
CA LEU A 75 -1.86 6.42 18.14
C LEU A 75 -0.93 5.94 19.26
N PHE A 76 -0.70 4.64 19.27
CA PHE A 76 0.13 3.91 20.23
C PHE A 76 -0.34 3.94 21.70
N LYS A 77 -1.54 4.45 21.99
CA LYS A 77 -2.21 4.19 23.26
C LYS A 77 -2.78 2.77 23.25
N VAL A 78 -2.90 2.16 24.42
CA VAL A 78 -3.66 0.91 24.56
C VAL A 78 -5.11 1.23 24.83
N MET A 79 -6.01 0.79 23.96
CA MET A 79 -7.45 1.01 24.10
C MET A 79 -8.21 -0.29 23.87
N LYS A 80 -9.42 -0.35 24.43
CA LYS A 80 -10.33 -1.47 24.18
C LYS A 80 -10.99 -1.33 22.82
N LEU A 81 -11.05 -2.42 22.07
CA LEU A 81 -11.94 -2.51 20.92
C LEU A 81 -13.39 -2.29 21.38
N ARG A 82 -14.12 -1.45 20.65
CA ARG A 82 -15.50 -1.08 20.97
C ARG A 82 -16.52 -1.98 20.30
N GLU A 83 -16.12 -2.66 19.24
CA GLU A 83 -16.96 -3.50 18.40
C GLU A 83 -16.17 -4.71 17.92
N ASP A 84 -16.88 -5.78 17.59
CA ASP A 84 -16.31 -6.96 16.98
C ASP A 84 -15.89 -6.65 15.54
N SER A 85 -14.74 -7.18 15.14
CA SER A 85 -14.27 -7.18 13.76
C SER A 85 -13.79 -8.56 13.36
N THR A 86 -13.33 -8.72 12.13
CA THR A 86 -12.62 -9.93 11.69
C THR A 86 -11.34 -10.17 12.49
N TYR A 87 -10.72 -9.11 13.00
CA TYR A 87 -9.35 -9.13 13.54
C TYR A 87 -9.26 -8.93 15.05
N GLY A 88 -10.41 -8.82 15.72
CA GLY A 88 -10.46 -8.66 17.16
C GLY A 88 -11.87 -8.59 17.70
N LYS A 89 -12.00 -8.80 19.01
CA LYS A 89 -13.26 -8.86 19.75
C LYS A 89 -13.43 -7.68 20.67
N THR A 90 -14.69 -7.28 20.86
CA THR A 90 -15.07 -6.22 21.79
C THR A 90 -14.43 -6.47 23.17
N GLY A 91 -13.72 -5.47 23.70
CA GLY A 91 -13.07 -5.54 25.00
C GLY A 91 -11.61 -5.96 25.00
N GLU A 92 -11.10 -6.58 23.92
CA GLU A 92 -9.65 -6.81 23.72
C GLU A 92 -8.91 -5.48 23.76
N LYS A 93 -7.73 -5.48 24.37
CA LYS A 93 -6.92 -4.27 24.56
C LYS A 93 -5.82 -4.27 23.52
N GLN A 94 -5.90 -3.39 22.53
CA GLN A 94 -4.91 -3.36 21.46
C GLN A 94 -4.19 -2.02 21.41
N LEU A 95 -3.01 -2.01 20.79
CA LEU A 95 -2.32 -0.78 20.45
C LEU A 95 -3.14 -0.05 19.38
N VAL A 96 -3.47 1.21 19.62
CA VAL A 96 -4.23 2.01 18.66
C VAL A 96 -3.33 2.35 17.49
N GLY A 97 -3.76 2.01 16.29
CA GLY A 97 -3.25 2.54 15.05
C GLY A 97 -4.41 2.99 14.16
N PHE A 98 -4.36 2.66 12.87
CA PHE A 98 -5.39 3.06 11.91
C PHE A 98 -6.31 1.90 11.52
N ASP A 99 -7.54 2.20 11.12
CA ASP A 99 -8.26 1.36 10.16
C ASP A 99 -7.97 1.82 8.71
N CYS A 100 -8.48 1.11 7.71
CA CYS A 100 -8.17 1.40 6.31
C CYS A 100 -8.54 2.84 5.88
N ILE A 101 -9.68 3.37 6.35
CA ILE A 101 -10.14 4.72 6.00
C ILE A 101 -9.48 5.79 6.87
N GLY A 102 -9.13 5.47 8.11
CA GLY A 102 -8.37 6.33 9.01
C GLY A 102 -6.98 6.58 8.48
N PHE A 103 -6.32 5.54 7.96
CA PHE A 103 -5.01 5.64 7.34
C PHE A 103 -5.03 6.57 6.11
N THR A 104 -5.94 6.34 5.16
CA THR A 104 -5.99 7.18 3.95
C THR A 104 -6.42 8.61 4.24
N ARG A 105 -7.34 8.82 5.20
CA ARG A 105 -7.70 10.19 5.62
C ARG A 105 -6.58 10.90 6.33
N TRP A 106 -5.80 10.20 7.15
CA TRP A 106 -4.63 10.77 7.78
C TRP A 106 -3.62 11.22 6.72
N ILE A 107 -3.34 10.40 5.70
CA ILE A 107 -2.49 10.84 4.57
C ILE A 107 -3.06 12.11 3.92
N GLN A 108 -4.35 12.12 3.60
CA GLN A 108 -4.99 13.29 3.00
C GLN A 108 -4.90 14.53 3.88
N ASP A 109 -5.04 14.39 5.20
CA ASP A 109 -4.91 15.52 6.12
C ASP A 109 -3.49 16.09 6.17
N GLU A 110 -2.47 15.23 6.22
CA GLU A 110 -1.07 15.65 6.28
C GLU A 110 -0.60 16.33 4.99
N VAL A 111 -1.07 15.87 3.83
CA VAL A 111 -0.76 16.50 2.53
C VAL A 111 -1.68 17.71 2.22
N GLY A 112 -2.70 17.94 3.04
CA GLY A 112 -3.66 19.04 2.83
C GLY A 112 -4.71 18.79 1.74
N ASP A 113 -4.93 17.53 1.35
CA ASP A 113 -5.98 17.11 0.42
C ASP A 113 -7.35 16.99 1.13
N LYS A 114 -8.41 17.01 0.34
CA LYS A 114 -9.76 16.81 0.82
C LYS A 114 -10.00 15.35 1.17
N ARG A 115 -10.32 15.09 2.45
CA ARG A 115 -10.77 13.78 2.92
C ARG A 115 -11.82 13.13 2.00
N SER A 116 -11.57 11.87 1.68
CA SER A 116 -12.48 11.00 0.94
C SER A 116 -13.81 10.80 1.67
N PRO A 117 -14.93 10.66 0.93
CA PRO A 117 -16.22 10.33 1.53
C PRO A 117 -16.20 8.92 2.13
N SER A 118 -17.32 8.44 2.67
CA SER A 118 -17.38 7.07 3.20
C SER A 118 -17.12 6.03 2.10
N LEU A 119 -16.58 4.86 2.46
CA LEU A 119 -16.36 3.76 1.49
C LEU A 119 -17.66 3.34 0.79
N TYR A 120 -18.80 3.44 1.49
CA TYR A 120 -20.11 3.21 0.88
C TYR A 120 -20.40 4.22 -0.23
N ASP A 121 -20.16 5.51 0.04
CA ASP A 121 -20.39 6.59 -0.91
C ASP A 121 -19.47 6.49 -2.13
N MET A 122 -18.19 6.17 -1.93
CA MET A 122 -17.22 5.96 -3.02
C MET A 122 -17.63 4.84 -3.96
N LEU A 123 -18.29 3.78 -3.46
CA LEU A 123 -18.75 2.66 -4.27
C LEU A 123 -20.12 2.88 -4.93
N ASN A 124 -21.01 3.69 -4.31
CA ASN A 124 -22.44 3.68 -4.65
C ASN A 124 -23.03 5.04 -5.07
N LYS A 125 -22.41 6.19 -4.77
CA LYS A 125 -22.98 7.52 -5.04
C LYS A 125 -22.44 8.17 -6.31
N TRP A 126 -22.70 7.52 -7.44
CA TRP A 126 -22.28 7.92 -8.79
C TRP A 126 -22.65 9.36 -9.16
N GLY A 127 -23.91 9.75 -8.96
CA GLY A 127 -24.38 11.09 -9.33
C GLY A 127 -23.68 12.22 -8.59
N GLN A 128 -23.06 11.92 -7.44
CA GLN A 128 -22.34 12.89 -6.63
C GLN A 128 -20.82 12.86 -6.87
N TYR A 129 -20.24 11.66 -7.03
CA TYR A 129 -18.79 11.48 -7.05
C TYR A 129 -18.21 10.94 -8.36
N GLY A 130 -19.02 10.76 -9.41
CA GLY A 130 -18.62 10.12 -10.66
C GLY A 130 -17.39 10.74 -11.34
N LYS A 131 -17.16 12.05 -11.17
CA LYS A 131 -15.99 12.74 -11.72
C LYS A 131 -14.64 12.31 -11.13
N TYR A 132 -14.64 11.70 -9.94
CA TYR A 132 -13.45 11.15 -9.30
C TYR A 132 -13.27 9.65 -9.59
N MET A 133 -14.26 9.00 -10.22
CA MET A 133 -14.21 7.57 -10.50
C MET A 133 -13.50 7.33 -11.83
N LEU A 134 -12.46 6.49 -11.82
CA LEU A 134 -11.77 6.06 -13.04
C LEU A 134 -12.53 4.87 -13.64
N ASN A 135 -13.70 5.17 -14.24
CA ASN A 135 -14.64 4.14 -14.69
C ASN A 135 -14.07 3.21 -15.76
N ASP A 136 -13.19 3.72 -16.62
CA ASP A 136 -12.56 2.95 -17.70
C ASP A 136 -11.69 1.80 -17.15
N LEU A 137 -11.18 1.92 -15.92
CA LEU A 137 -10.37 0.90 -15.26
C LEU A 137 -11.17 -0.21 -14.60
N LYS A 138 -12.50 -0.05 -14.48
CA LYS A 138 -13.34 -1.03 -13.76
C LYS A 138 -13.41 -2.37 -14.49
N GLU A 139 -13.36 -2.36 -15.81
CA GLU A 139 -13.49 -3.56 -16.65
C GLU A 139 -12.15 -4.00 -17.27
N GLU A 140 -11.08 -3.26 -17.01
CA GLU A 140 -9.74 -3.60 -17.46
C GLU A 140 -9.22 -4.83 -16.70
N THR A 141 -8.74 -5.81 -17.45
CA THR A 141 -8.18 -7.07 -16.93
C THR A 141 -6.67 -7.15 -17.12
N ASP A 142 -6.09 -6.26 -17.92
CA ASP A 142 -4.66 -6.05 -18.05
C ASP A 142 -4.17 -5.09 -16.96
N PHE A 143 -3.65 -5.66 -15.87
CA PHE A 143 -3.23 -4.89 -14.70
C PHE A 143 -2.02 -4.00 -14.95
N THR A 144 -1.22 -4.28 -15.97
CA THR A 144 -0.16 -3.37 -16.44
C THR A 144 -0.76 -2.08 -16.98
N LYS A 145 -1.86 -2.16 -17.75
CA LYS A 145 -2.59 -0.96 -18.22
C LYS A 145 -3.32 -0.23 -17.11
N VAL A 146 -3.79 -0.95 -16.10
CA VAL A 146 -4.36 -0.33 -14.89
C VAL A 146 -3.29 0.54 -14.24
N ALA A 147 -2.12 -0.02 -13.94
CA ALA A 147 -1.02 0.71 -13.31
C ALA A 147 -0.61 1.96 -14.10
N GLN A 148 -0.52 1.87 -15.43
CA GLN A 148 -0.16 3.00 -16.31
C GLN A 148 -1.16 4.17 -16.28
N GLN A 149 -2.40 3.95 -15.85
CA GLN A 149 -3.44 4.98 -15.80
C GLN A 149 -3.67 5.55 -14.40
N LEU A 150 -3.11 4.89 -13.38
CA LEU A 150 -3.16 5.35 -12.00
C LEU A 150 -2.07 6.39 -11.73
N GLN A 151 -2.37 7.28 -10.81
CA GLN A 151 -1.44 8.26 -10.25
C GLN A 151 -1.18 7.90 -8.79
N ILE A 152 0.04 8.12 -8.31
CA ILE A 152 0.37 7.97 -6.89
C ILE A 152 -0.65 8.78 -6.06
N GLY A 153 -1.26 8.13 -5.07
CA GLY A 153 -2.35 8.72 -4.28
C GLY A 153 -3.76 8.31 -4.72
N ASP A 154 -3.95 7.83 -5.96
CA ASP A 154 -5.24 7.26 -6.39
C ASP A 154 -5.62 6.07 -5.49
N PHE A 155 -6.90 5.90 -5.19
CA PHE A 155 -7.39 4.84 -4.32
C PHE A 155 -8.02 3.70 -5.10
N LEU A 156 -7.77 2.46 -4.68
CA LEU A 156 -8.60 1.30 -4.95
C LEU A 156 -9.54 1.09 -3.78
N VAL A 157 -10.85 1.19 -4.02
CA VAL A 157 -11.89 0.88 -3.03
C VAL A 157 -12.60 -0.40 -3.46
N GLY A 158 -12.61 -1.43 -2.62
CA GLY A 158 -13.21 -2.72 -2.95
C GLY A 158 -14.04 -3.29 -1.81
N ASN A 159 -14.97 -4.17 -2.14
CA ASN A 159 -15.77 -4.94 -1.18
C ASN A 159 -15.48 -6.45 -1.33
N ILE A 160 -14.51 -6.93 -0.54
CA ILE A 160 -14.12 -8.33 -0.44
C ILE A 160 -14.43 -8.80 0.98
N LYS A 161 -15.68 -9.26 1.19
CA LYS A 161 -16.20 -9.62 2.53
C LYS A 161 -16.12 -8.49 3.56
N GLY A 162 -16.21 -7.25 3.08
CA GLY A 162 -15.97 -6.02 3.85
C GLY A 162 -15.41 -4.94 2.93
N ARG A 163 -15.81 -3.68 3.14
CA ARG A 163 -15.29 -2.56 2.36
C ARG A 163 -13.89 -2.22 2.83
N HIS A 164 -12.97 -2.04 1.90
CA HIS A 164 -11.57 -1.69 2.14
C HIS A 164 -11.12 -0.63 1.15
N ILE A 165 -10.10 0.13 1.52
CA ILE A 165 -9.47 1.14 0.67
C ILE A 165 -7.95 0.98 0.73
N LEU A 166 -7.31 1.12 -0.42
CA LEU A 166 -5.87 1.05 -0.59
C LEU A 166 -5.42 2.22 -1.48
N MET A 167 -4.22 2.74 -1.24
CA MET A 167 -3.64 3.84 -2.01
C MET A 167 -2.59 3.33 -2.97
N PHE A 168 -2.70 3.66 -4.25
CA PHE A 168 -1.74 3.29 -5.27
C PHE A 168 -0.39 3.95 -4.98
N MET A 169 0.66 3.12 -5.02
CA MET A 169 2.03 3.53 -4.70
C MET A 169 3.01 3.23 -5.84
N GLY A 170 2.51 2.96 -7.04
CA GLY A 170 3.34 2.60 -8.20
C GLY A 170 3.40 1.10 -8.41
N THR A 171 4.48 0.65 -9.01
CA THR A 171 4.78 -0.72 -9.41
C THR A 171 6.14 -1.13 -8.86
N LEU A 172 6.47 -2.42 -8.84
CA LEU A 172 7.81 -2.86 -8.41
C LEU A 172 8.92 -2.23 -9.27
N ARG A 173 8.66 -2.03 -10.56
CA ARG A 173 9.63 -1.39 -11.47
C ARG A 173 9.97 0.03 -11.05
N ASP A 174 9.01 0.78 -10.52
CA ASP A 174 9.22 2.16 -10.04
C ASP A 174 10.23 2.18 -8.87
N TYR A 175 10.24 1.13 -8.03
CA TYR A 175 11.22 0.96 -6.94
C TYR A 175 12.54 0.30 -7.40
N GLY A 176 12.76 0.17 -8.71
CA GLY A 176 14.00 -0.37 -9.27
C GLY A 176 14.16 -1.88 -9.09
N TYR A 177 13.06 -2.62 -8.93
CA TYR A 177 13.12 -4.09 -8.98
C TYR A 177 13.22 -4.60 -10.42
N THR A 178 13.83 -5.77 -10.54
CA THR A 178 14.00 -6.53 -11.78
C THR A 178 13.48 -7.95 -11.58
N GLU A 179 13.35 -8.73 -12.64
CA GLU A 179 12.90 -10.12 -12.56
C GLU A 179 13.75 -10.93 -11.57
N ASP A 180 15.08 -10.71 -11.61
CA ASP A 180 16.05 -11.39 -10.74
C ASP A 180 16.03 -10.92 -9.27
N THR A 181 15.47 -9.74 -8.99
CA THR A 181 15.51 -9.12 -7.65
C THR A 181 14.16 -9.03 -6.98
N ALA A 182 13.07 -9.37 -7.67
CA ALA A 182 11.70 -9.26 -7.15
C ALA A 182 11.18 -10.55 -6.47
N GLY A 183 12.01 -11.58 -6.29
CA GLY A 183 11.58 -12.84 -5.67
C GLY A 183 10.44 -13.48 -6.46
N ASP A 184 9.35 -13.86 -5.77
CA ASP A 184 8.18 -14.46 -6.41
C ASP A 184 7.46 -13.50 -7.38
N LEU A 185 7.77 -12.21 -7.32
CA LEU A 185 7.08 -11.16 -8.10
C LEU A 185 7.80 -10.80 -9.41
N GLY A 186 8.79 -11.59 -9.82
CA GLY A 186 9.59 -11.32 -11.02
C GLY A 186 8.78 -11.08 -12.29
N GLU A 187 7.68 -11.80 -12.50
CA GLU A 187 6.83 -11.66 -13.70
C GLU A 187 5.79 -10.52 -13.58
N TYR A 188 5.67 -9.90 -12.41
CA TYR A 188 4.60 -8.95 -12.08
C TYR A 188 5.15 -7.55 -11.79
N LEU A 189 6.29 -7.19 -12.38
CA LEU A 189 7.00 -5.93 -12.08
C LEU A 189 6.15 -4.68 -12.33
N ASP A 190 5.26 -4.74 -13.30
CA ASP A 190 4.42 -3.62 -13.76
C ASP A 190 2.99 -3.68 -13.20
N TYR A 191 2.72 -4.60 -12.26
CA TYR A 191 1.42 -4.70 -11.62
C TYR A 191 1.27 -3.63 -10.52
N PRO A 192 0.05 -3.15 -10.27
CA PRO A 192 -0.16 -2.06 -9.35
C PRO A 192 0.01 -2.52 -7.90
N LEU A 193 0.92 -1.83 -7.20
CA LEU A 193 1.11 -1.93 -5.77
C LEU A 193 0.25 -0.89 -5.05
N PHE A 194 -0.27 -1.28 -3.90
CA PHE A 194 -1.05 -0.42 -3.03
C PHE A 194 -0.60 -0.52 -1.58
N ILE A 195 -0.40 0.62 -0.94
CA ILE A 195 -0.22 0.71 0.50
C ILE A 195 -1.57 0.86 1.19
N ASN A 196 -1.79 0.14 2.29
CA ASN A 196 -3.05 0.14 3.02
C ASN A 196 -2.87 -0.27 4.48
N CYS A 197 -3.86 0.02 5.33
CA CYS A 197 -3.91 -0.49 6.70
C CYS A 197 -4.94 -1.62 6.81
N GLY A 198 -4.47 -2.85 6.97
CA GLY A 198 -5.29 -4.05 6.93
C GLY A 198 -4.67 -5.24 7.66
N ASN A 199 -5.17 -6.45 7.38
CA ASN A 199 -4.65 -7.67 7.98
C ASN A 199 -3.24 -7.99 7.46
N ASP A 200 -2.33 -8.27 8.38
CA ASP A 200 -1.00 -8.78 8.09
C ASP A 200 -0.49 -9.53 9.34
N PRO A 201 -0.35 -10.87 9.28
CA PRO A 201 0.02 -11.67 10.44
C PRO A 201 1.43 -11.38 10.97
N ASN A 202 2.30 -10.71 10.19
CA ASN A 202 3.62 -10.31 10.65
C ASN A 202 3.55 -9.23 11.74
N TYR A 203 2.45 -8.49 11.83
CA TYR A 203 2.24 -7.53 12.90
C TYR A 203 2.09 -8.19 14.27
N ILE A 204 1.68 -9.46 14.36
CA ILE A 204 1.52 -10.13 15.65
C ILE A 204 2.86 -10.14 16.40
N ALA A 205 3.93 -10.61 15.75
CA ALA A 205 5.26 -10.68 16.37
C ALA A 205 5.86 -9.27 16.57
N ARG A 206 5.71 -8.36 15.59
CA ARG A 206 6.23 -6.99 15.67
C ARG A 206 5.61 -6.21 16.82
N THR A 207 4.30 -6.27 16.94
CA THR A 207 3.56 -5.55 17.99
C THR A 207 3.73 -6.22 19.35
N GLN A 208 3.78 -7.56 19.42
CA GLN A 208 4.11 -8.25 20.67
C GLN A 208 5.44 -7.76 21.25
N LYS A 209 6.49 -7.70 20.42
CA LYS A 209 7.80 -7.18 20.83
C LYS A 209 7.71 -5.73 21.30
N TYR A 210 7.02 -4.86 20.56
CA TYR A 210 6.83 -3.47 20.95
C TYR A 210 6.11 -3.34 22.30
N LEU A 211 5.07 -4.14 22.53
CA LEU A 211 4.30 -4.14 23.77
C LEU A 211 5.16 -4.54 24.98
N GLU A 212 6.02 -5.54 24.81
CA GLU A 212 6.97 -5.99 25.84
C GLU A 212 8.02 -4.93 26.16
N GLU A 213 8.57 -4.28 25.13
CA GLU A 213 9.62 -3.25 25.27
C GLU A 213 9.11 -1.91 25.84
N ASN A 214 7.79 -1.70 25.86
CA ASN A 214 7.17 -0.41 26.24
C ASN A 214 6.20 -0.51 27.42
N ASP A 215 6.35 -1.52 28.30
CA ASP A 215 5.51 -1.75 29.48
C ASP A 215 4.00 -1.89 29.17
N LYS A 216 3.68 -2.51 28.03
CA LYS A 216 2.30 -2.72 27.53
C LYS A 216 1.94 -4.18 27.32
N ALA A 217 2.68 -5.12 27.91
CA ALA A 217 2.42 -6.57 27.81
C ALA A 217 1.03 -7.02 28.35
N TYR A 218 0.25 -6.11 28.92
CA TYR A 218 -1.16 -6.34 29.29
C TYR A 218 -2.15 -6.17 28.12
N ALA A 219 -1.65 -5.76 26.95
CA ALA A 219 -2.40 -5.62 25.71
C ALA A 219 -2.21 -6.84 24.81
N ASP A 220 -3.19 -7.11 23.97
CA ASP A 220 -3.17 -8.10 22.92
C ASP A 220 -2.41 -7.54 21.69
N PRO A 221 -1.56 -8.36 21.04
CA PRO A 221 -0.88 -7.95 19.82
C PRO A 221 -1.88 -7.73 18.68
N ASN A 222 -1.58 -6.77 17.80
CA ASN A 222 -2.46 -6.45 16.68
C ASN A 222 -2.27 -7.45 15.54
N ARG A 223 -3.38 -7.77 14.88
CA ARG A 223 -3.45 -8.65 13.70
C ARG A 223 -3.49 -7.83 12.41
N GLY A 224 -2.44 -7.06 12.18
CA GLY A 224 -2.28 -6.23 10.99
C GLY A 224 -1.78 -4.83 11.28
N GLY A 225 -1.69 -4.04 10.21
CA GLY A 225 -1.23 -2.66 10.20
C GLY A 225 -1.00 -2.15 8.79
N VAL A 226 -0.20 -1.10 8.67
CA VAL A 226 0.16 -0.54 7.37
C VAL A 226 1.09 -1.49 6.64
N THR A 227 0.68 -1.92 5.45
CA THR A 227 1.35 -2.96 4.66
C THR A 227 1.17 -2.67 3.17
N VAL A 228 1.91 -3.40 2.34
CA VAL A 228 1.82 -3.33 0.88
C VAL A 228 1.07 -4.54 0.33
N SER A 229 0.17 -4.27 -0.61
CA SER A 229 -0.60 -5.27 -1.34
C SER A 229 -0.40 -5.10 -2.85
N ILE A 230 -0.49 -6.20 -3.58
CA ILE A 230 -0.51 -6.23 -5.05
C ILE A 230 -1.93 -6.58 -5.53
N ALA A 231 -2.42 -5.87 -6.55
CA ALA A 231 -3.68 -6.20 -7.22
C ALA A 231 -3.41 -6.81 -8.60
N GLY A 232 -4.35 -7.64 -9.06
CA GLY A 232 -4.26 -8.34 -10.35
C GLY A 232 -3.83 -9.80 -10.28
N LEU A 233 -3.51 -10.27 -9.07
CA LEU A 233 -3.23 -11.67 -8.76
C LEU A 233 -4.38 -12.27 -7.96
N THR A 234 -4.52 -13.60 -8.01
CA THR A 234 -5.58 -14.32 -7.31
C THR A 234 -5.06 -14.99 -6.05
N TYR A 235 -5.94 -15.26 -5.09
CA TYR A 235 -5.58 -16.04 -3.89
C TYR A 235 -5.12 -17.45 -4.25
N GLU A 236 -5.75 -18.09 -5.24
CA GLU A 236 -5.38 -19.44 -5.70
C GLU A 236 -4.01 -19.46 -6.40
N GLY A 237 -3.61 -18.35 -7.03
CA GLY A 237 -2.32 -18.21 -7.70
C GLY A 237 -1.16 -17.87 -6.77
N ALA A 238 -1.43 -17.45 -5.53
CA ALA A 238 -0.40 -17.05 -4.60
C ALA A 238 0.45 -18.27 -4.16
N PRO A 239 1.80 -18.18 -4.21
CA PRO A 239 2.69 -19.29 -3.84
C PRO A 239 2.66 -19.58 -2.34
N HIS A 240 2.23 -18.60 -1.54
CA HIS A 240 2.24 -18.69 -0.09
C HIS A 240 0.91 -18.27 0.54
N MET A 241 0.59 -18.94 1.64
CA MET A 241 -0.57 -18.66 2.46
C MET A 241 -0.23 -18.86 3.93
N ARG A 242 -0.70 -17.97 4.80
CA ARG A 242 -0.70 -18.13 6.26
C ARG A 242 -2.10 -17.99 6.79
N ASP A 243 -2.48 -18.87 7.70
CA ASP A 243 -3.74 -18.76 8.44
C ASP A 243 -3.41 -18.52 9.92
N ASP A 244 -3.85 -17.37 10.43
CA ASP A 244 -3.70 -16.97 11.84
C ASP A 244 -4.97 -17.25 12.66
N GLY A 245 -5.94 -17.94 12.07
CA GLY A 245 -7.25 -18.26 12.62
C GLY A 245 -8.30 -17.17 12.42
N ALA A 246 -7.93 -15.97 11.96
CA ALA A 246 -8.87 -14.89 11.67
C ALA A 246 -9.25 -14.86 10.19
N LYS A 247 -8.24 -14.86 9.31
CA LYS A 247 -8.44 -14.89 7.84
C LYS A 247 -7.18 -15.41 7.16
N PRO A 248 -7.30 -16.24 6.10
CA PRO A 248 -6.17 -16.58 5.25
C PRO A 248 -5.49 -15.34 4.67
N PHE A 249 -4.18 -15.29 4.79
CA PHE A 249 -3.28 -14.26 4.28
C PHE A 249 -2.45 -14.85 3.14
N TYR A 250 -2.83 -14.52 1.90
CA TYR A 250 -2.14 -14.94 0.68
C TYR A 250 -1.12 -13.87 0.29
N TYR A 251 0.10 -14.29 -0.05
CA TYR A 251 1.18 -13.36 -0.34
C TYR A 251 2.20 -13.94 -1.32
N TYR A 252 3.01 -13.03 -1.86
CA TYR A 252 4.23 -13.30 -2.60
C TYR A 252 5.42 -12.80 -1.78
N ASP A 253 6.52 -13.54 -1.79
CA ASP A 253 7.75 -13.16 -1.09
C ASP A 253 8.60 -12.22 -1.96
N LEU A 254 8.92 -11.05 -1.40
CA LEU A 254 9.84 -10.06 -1.96
C LEU A 254 11.10 -10.03 -1.10
N ASN A 255 11.93 -11.06 -1.22
CA ASN A 255 13.18 -11.24 -0.46
C ASN A 255 12.99 -11.15 1.06
N GLY A 256 11.99 -11.86 1.58
CA GLY A 256 11.64 -11.88 3.00
C GLY A 256 10.57 -10.88 3.42
N TYR A 257 10.14 -9.97 2.54
CA TYR A 257 8.97 -9.13 2.77
C TYR A 257 7.71 -9.74 2.12
N GLN A 258 6.62 -9.82 2.87
CA GLN A 258 5.39 -10.47 2.42
C GLN A 258 4.45 -9.45 1.77
N VAL A 259 4.41 -9.42 0.43
CA VAL A 259 3.48 -8.57 -0.32
C VAL A 259 2.14 -9.29 -0.41
N SER A 260 1.12 -8.73 0.26
CA SER A 260 -0.21 -9.35 0.34
C SER A 260 -0.98 -9.27 -0.96
N VAL A 261 -1.80 -10.27 -1.27
CA VAL A 261 -2.66 -10.26 -2.46
C VAL A 261 -3.98 -9.55 -2.17
N TYR A 262 -4.35 -8.57 -2.99
CA TYR A 262 -5.70 -7.99 -3.03
C TYR A 262 -6.47 -8.53 -4.24
N ASP A 263 -7.10 -9.68 -4.05
CA ASP A 263 -7.76 -10.43 -5.12
C ASP A 263 -9.10 -9.80 -5.53
N LEU A 264 -9.10 -9.12 -6.68
CA LEU A 264 -10.30 -8.47 -7.23
C LEU A 264 -11.30 -9.46 -7.84
N THR A 265 -10.91 -10.71 -8.12
CA THR A 265 -11.83 -11.72 -8.70
C THR A 265 -12.91 -12.14 -7.72
N VAL A 266 -12.63 -12.01 -6.41
CA VAL A 266 -13.59 -12.28 -5.33
C VAL A 266 -14.32 -11.02 -4.84
N ALA A 267 -14.05 -9.86 -5.45
CA ALA A 267 -14.70 -8.61 -5.07
C ALA A 267 -16.15 -8.57 -5.57
N THR A 268 -17.08 -8.26 -4.67
CA THR A 268 -18.48 -8.02 -5.04
C THR A 268 -18.69 -6.69 -5.75
N SER A 269 -17.77 -5.74 -5.52
CA SER A 269 -17.68 -4.44 -6.18
C SER A 269 -16.33 -3.82 -5.89
N PHE A 270 -15.78 -3.06 -6.84
CA PHE A 270 -14.61 -2.22 -6.62
C PHE A 270 -14.59 -1.01 -7.55
N ARG A 271 -13.86 0.04 -7.18
CA ARG A 271 -13.65 1.26 -7.98
C ARG A 271 -12.24 1.78 -7.78
N TYR A 272 -11.66 2.31 -8.84
CA TYR A 272 -10.51 3.20 -8.75
C TYR A 272 -11.00 4.65 -8.63
N TRP A 273 -10.34 5.43 -7.78
CA TRP A 273 -10.79 6.75 -7.37
C TRP A 273 -9.62 7.73 -7.35
N ARG A 274 -9.79 8.88 -7.99
CA ARG A 274 -8.79 9.92 -8.09
C ARG A 274 -8.94 10.97 -6.98
N THR A 275 -7.84 11.27 -6.29
CA THR A 275 -7.78 12.34 -5.29
C THR A 275 -8.00 13.71 -5.94
N VAL A 276 -8.43 14.69 -5.15
CA VAL A 276 -8.94 15.97 -5.68
C VAL A 276 -7.81 16.83 -6.25
N GLU A 277 -6.57 16.60 -5.83
CA GLU A 277 -5.44 17.46 -6.16
C GLU A 277 -4.81 17.21 -7.54
N SER A 278 -5.17 16.12 -8.23
CA SER A 278 -4.72 15.88 -9.61
C SER A 278 -5.17 16.95 -10.62
N ASP A 279 -6.11 17.82 -10.25
CA ASP A 279 -6.57 18.96 -11.05
C ASP A 279 -5.61 20.18 -10.96
N LYS A 280 -4.55 20.17 -10.13
CA LYS A 280 -3.58 21.27 -10.01
C LYS A 280 -2.46 21.26 -11.06
N THR A 281 -2.38 20.24 -11.90
CA THR A 281 -1.43 20.16 -13.03
C THR A 281 -2.11 19.69 -14.31
N ARG A 282 -2.78 20.64 -14.98
CA ARG A 282 -3.03 20.63 -16.43
C ARG A 282 -2.69 21.99 -17.01
#